data_AF-A0A7X3MH83-F1
#
_entry.id   AF-A0A7X3MH83-F1
#
_cell.length_a   1.000
_cell.length_b   1.000
_cell.length_c   1.000
_cell.angle_alpha   90.00
_cell.angle_beta   90.00
_cell.angle_gamma   90.00
#
_symmetry.space_group_name_H-M   'P 1'
#
loop_
_entity.id
_entity.type
_entity.pdbx_description
1 polymer ?
#
loop_
_entity_poly.entity_id
_entity_poly.type
_entity_poly.pdbx_seq_one_letter_code
_entity_poly.pdbx_strand_id
1 'polypeptide(L)'
;MKKQRKGIIMTGILGVFLLSAWLWTGGQGISKEEQKIYEDAVSMEEQVDKLGFEGFCLSDYPVAIYDGVSDYVFYKGKIKKRPPVIETFVGTAYPVGDHFEVIVPTLERFESLMSLAGGAEGMMTGSGYGAEEHKGMLWHEAFHAYQLTNFAILGEKVTPKEMQEELEGAEGKEESEISQEEQFVTWVDQAPDIRSKLKQEMELLKKTVELIQNQDISAIDEVHRIILEYSERRRQRMSEMSEALRDAEIRCEVTEGTAYYVEAKVYGMMTGQEEYKERYLYNLGTYEGGRGKYYRTGFAKCLILDFLCPDWKETFDFSTGLDEVIEKYIEGES
;
A
#
# COMPACT_ATOMS: atom_id res chain seq x y z
N MET A 1 17.90 19.39 61.38
CA MET A 1 16.74 18.74 60.71
C MET A 1 15.73 19.69 60.02
N LYS A 2 16.09 20.95 59.67
CA LYS A 2 15.17 21.87 58.94
C LYS A 2 15.47 22.05 57.44
N LYS A 3 16.64 21.61 56.93
CA LYS A 3 17.02 21.75 55.50
C LYS A 3 16.54 20.60 54.60
N GLN A 4 16.37 19.38 55.11
CA GLN A 4 15.93 18.23 54.31
C GLN A 4 14.43 18.24 53.94
N ARG A 5 13.57 18.92 54.71
CA ARG A 5 12.12 18.99 54.40
C ARG A 5 11.78 19.95 53.24
N LYS A 6 12.65 20.90 52.89
CA LYS A 6 12.40 21.83 51.76
C LYS A 6 12.65 21.18 50.40
N GLY A 7 13.60 20.25 50.29
CA GLY A 7 13.90 19.54 49.04
C GLY A 7 12.80 18.57 48.61
N ILE A 8 12.18 17.87 49.57
CA ILE A 8 11.11 16.88 49.32
C ILE A 8 9.80 17.55 48.90
N ILE A 9 9.48 18.72 49.45
CA ILE A 9 8.29 19.49 49.05
C ILE A 9 8.46 20.06 47.63
N MET A 10 9.67 20.48 47.26
CA MET A 10 9.95 21.06 45.93
C MET A 10 9.99 20.00 44.81
N THR A 11 10.44 18.78 45.10
CA THR A 11 10.39 17.63 44.16
C THR A 11 8.97 17.09 43.99
N GLY A 12 8.15 17.07 45.05
CA GLY A 12 6.73 16.71 44.96
C GLY A 12 5.93 17.67 44.08
N ILE A 13 6.20 18.98 44.15
CA ILE A 13 5.53 19.99 43.32
C ILE A 13 5.97 19.88 41.84
N LEU A 14 7.25 19.61 41.56
CA LEU A 14 7.72 19.39 40.19
C LEU A 14 7.14 18.11 39.58
N GLY A 15 7.02 17.02 40.36
CA GLY A 15 6.42 15.77 39.90
C GLY A 15 4.92 15.91 39.61
N VAL A 16 4.18 16.68 40.43
CA VAL A 16 2.77 17.00 40.17
C VAL A 16 2.63 17.92 38.96
N PHE A 17 3.53 18.90 38.76
CA PHE A 17 3.55 19.76 37.56
C PHE A 17 3.88 19.00 36.27
N LEU A 18 4.78 18.00 36.33
CA LEU A 18 5.08 17.13 35.19
C LEU A 18 3.92 16.19 34.89
N LEU A 19 3.26 15.62 35.91
CA LEU A 19 2.05 14.82 35.75
C LEU A 19 0.87 15.63 35.22
N SER A 20 0.67 16.86 35.69
CA SER A 20 -0.39 17.73 35.17
C SER A 20 -0.05 18.30 33.80
N ALA A 21 1.23 18.57 33.49
CA ALA A 21 1.67 18.87 32.13
C ALA A 21 1.47 17.67 31.20
N TRP A 22 1.76 16.44 31.64
CA TRP A 22 1.54 15.20 30.88
C TRP A 22 0.05 14.89 30.67
N LEU A 23 -0.80 15.15 31.67
CA LEU A 23 -2.27 15.07 31.53
C LEU A 23 -2.83 16.19 30.63
N TRP A 24 -2.18 17.35 30.56
CA TRP A 24 -2.56 18.47 29.69
C TRP A 24 -2.05 18.28 28.25
N THR A 25 -0.86 17.71 28.06
CA THR A 25 -0.29 17.39 26.74
C THR A 25 -0.86 16.10 26.17
N GLY A 26 -1.17 15.09 26.99
CA GLY A 26 -1.91 13.89 26.57
C GLY A 26 -3.38 14.16 26.20
N GLY A 27 -3.87 15.37 26.52
CA GLY A 27 -5.15 15.92 26.09
C GLY A 27 -5.06 16.80 24.83
N GLN A 28 -3.88 17.00 24.23
CA GLN A 28 -3.80 17.69 22.94
C GLN A 28 -4.35 16.76 21.86
N GLY A 29 -5.31 17.28 21.09
CA GLY A 29 -5.81 16.59 19.90
C GLY A 29 -4.70 16.40 18.88
N ILE A 30 -4.98 15.61 17.84
CA ILE A 30 -4.08 15.42 16.72
C ILE A 30 -3.55 16.75 16.16
N SER A 31 -2.29 16.76 15.75
CA SER A 31 -1.62 17.96 15.28
C SER A 31 -2.35 18.57 14.08
N LYS A 32 -2.22 19.89 13.89
CA LYS A 32 -2.80 20.57 12.72
C LYS A 32 -2.17 20.12 11.40
N GLU A 33 -0.94 19.64 11.45
CA GLU A 33 -0.22 19.12 10.29
C GLU A 33 -0.84 17.83 9.79
N GLU A 34 -1.11 16.89 10.70
CA GLU A 34 -1.82 15.64 10.37
C GLU A 34 -3.25 15.90 9.86
N GLN A 35 -3.96 16.84 10.49
CA GLN A 35 -5.29 17.25 10.01
C GLN A 35 -5.22 17.79 8.58
N LYS A 36 -4.21 18.63 8.30
CA LYS A 36 -4.01 19.19 6.97
C LYS A 36 -3.64 18.11 5.95
N ILE A 37 -2.78 17.16 6.30
CA ILE A 37 -2.42 16.03 5.42
C ILE A 37 -3.67 15.26 5.00
N TYR A 38 -4.54 14.92 5.95
CA TYR A 38 -5.81 14.27 5.66
C TYR A 38 -6.75 15.15 4.81
N GLU A 39 -6.92 16.42 5.17
CA GLU A 39 -7.78 17.35 4.43
C GLU A 39 -7.30 17.55 2.98
N ASP A 40 -5.99 17.70 2.79
CA ASP A 40 -5.37 17.82 1.48
C ASP A 40 -5.56 16.52 0.68
N ALA A 41 -5.40 15.33 1.29
CA ALA A 41 -5.67 14.04 0.63
C ALA A 41 -7.13 13.91 0.16
N VAL A 42 -8.09 14.25 1.02
CA VAL A 42 -9.53 14.22 0.68
C VAL A 42 -9.86 15.25 -0.41
N SER A 43 -9.20 16.42 -0.41
CA SER A 43 -9.43 17.43 -1.43
C SER A 43 -9.07 16.99 -2.86
N MET A 44 -8.31 15.90 -3.00
CA MET A 44 -7.92 15.33 -4.28
C MET A 44 -8.97 14.39 -4.89
N GLU A 45 -10.07 14.07 -4.18
CA GLU A 45 -11.07 13.08 -4.62
C GLU A 45 -11.54 13.28 -6.07
N GLU A 46 -11.88 14.50 -6.47
CA GLU A 46 -12.33 14.79 -7.85
C GLU A 46 -11.24 14.51 -8.90
N GLN A 47 -9.97 14.67 -8.53
CA GLN A 47 -8.85 14.37 -9.43
C GLN A 47 -8.55 12.88 -9.47
N VAL A 48 -8.66 12.19 -8.33
CA VAL A 48 -8.41 10.74 -8.22
C VAL A 48 -9.55 9.93 -8.84
N ASP A 49 -10.79 10.41 -8.80
CA ASP A 49 -11.95 9.80 -9.48
C ASP A 49 -11.70 9.63 -10.99
N LYS A 50 -10.91 10.52 -11.60
CA LYS A 50 -10.50 10.43 -13.01
C LYS A 50 -9.57 9.25 -13.30
N LEU A 51 -9.09 8.54 -12.28
CA LEU A 51 -8.42 7.25 -12.47
C LEU A 51 -9.40 6.18 -12.94
N GLY A 52 -10.72 6.30 -12.74
CA GLY A 52 -11.71 5.41 -13.35
C GLY A 52 -12.02 4.12 -12.58
N PHE A 53 -11.64 4.03 -11.29
CA PHE A 53 -12.17 2.99 -10.40
C PHE A 53 -13.53 3.44 -9.86
N GLU A 54 -14.61 2.93 -10.47
CA GLU A 54 -15.98 3.38 -10.18
C GLU A 54 -16.33 3.27 -8.68
N GLY A 55 -16.75 4.38 -8.07
CA GLY A 55 -17.20 4.41 -6.68
C GLY A 55 -16.08 4.36 -5.63
N PHE A 56 -14.81 4.52 -6.04
CA PHE A 56 -13.71 4.63 -5.10
C PHE A 56 -13.52 6.07 -4.59
N CYS A 57 -13.81 6.32 -3.31
CA CYS A 57 -13.55 7.59 -2.63
C CYS A 57 -12.82 7.36 -1.30
N LEU A 58 -11.83 8.22 -0.97
CA LEU A 58 -11.12 8.17 0.31
C LEU A 58 -12.07 8.41 1.49
N SER A 59 -12.97 9.38 1.38
CA SER A 59 -13.88 9.80 2.46
C SER A 59 -15.01 8.81 2.80
N ASP A 60 -15.18 7.76 1.99
CA ASP A 60 -16.11 6.67 2.29
C ASP A 60 -15.63 5.80 3.47
N TYR A 61 -14.33 5.77 3.72
CA TYR A 61 -13.70 4.98 4.77
C TYR A 61 -13.26 5.87 5.94
N PRO A 62 -13.50 5.47 7.21
CA PRO A 62 -12.89 6.16 8.34
C PRO A 62 -11.36 6.03 8.30
N VAL A 63 -10.66 7.13 8.57
CA VAL A 63 -9.20 7.16 8.65
C VAL A 63 -8.77 7.37 10.09
N ALA A 64 -8.17 6.37 10.72
CA ALA A 64 -7.58 6.43 12.04
C ALA A 64 -6.09 6.77 11.96
N ILE A 65 -5.72 7.98 12.39
CA ILE A 65 -4.30 8.36 12.52
C ILE A 65 -3.83 8.07 13.95
N TYR A 66 -2.85 7.19 14.09
CA TYR A 66 -2.32 6.69 15.36
C TYR A 66 -1.08 7.48 15.82
N ASP A 67 -1.17 8.12 16.99
CA ASP A 67 -0.08 8.93 17.58
C ASP A 67 0.87 8.14 18.49
N GLY A 68 0.69 6.84 18.62
CA GLY A 68 1.41 6.00 19.59
C GLY A 68 0.68 5.75 20.91
N VAL A 69 -0.45 6.42 21.13
CA VAL A 69 -1.25 6.30 22.35
C VAL A 69 -2.74 6.21 22.02
N SER A 70 -3.20 6.84 20.95
CA SER A 70 -4.60 6.91 20.57
C SER A 70 -4.78 7.00 19.06
N ASP A 71 -5.91 6.49 18.59
CA ASP A 71 -6.41 6.78 17.25
C ASP A 71 -7.16 8.10 17.27
N TYR A 72 -6.94 8.91 16.25
CA TYR A 72 -7.80 10.03 15.89
C TYR A 72 -8.50 9.70 14.58
N VAL A 73 -9.77 9.32 14.69
CA VAL A 73 -10.57 8.83 13.57
C VAL A 73 -11.23 10.00 12.87
N PHE A 74 -10.83 10.25 11.63
CA PHE A 74 -11.43 11.20 10.70
C PHE A 74 -12.54 10.50 9.93
N TYR A 75 -13.77 11.00 10.06
CA TYR A 75 -14.89 10.50 9.27
C TYR A 75 -16.03 11.51 9.22
N LYS A 76 -16.59 11.74 8.03
CA LYS A 76 -17.75 12.64 7.81
C LYS A 76 -17.58 14.02 8.47
N GLY A 77 -16.40 14.61 8.32
CA GLY A 77 -16.05 15.93 8.85
C GLY A 77 -15.88 16.00 10.38
N LYS A 78 -15.73 14.85 11.06
CA LYS A 78 -15.52 14.77 12.50
C LYS A 78 -14.22 14.04 12.81
N ILE A 79 -13.57 14.45 13.90
CA ILE A 79 -12.41 13.78 14.47
C ILE A 79 -12.80 13.21 15.83
N LYS A 80 -12.68 11.89 16.01
CA LYS A 80 -12.97 11.20 17.26
C LYS A 80 -11.70 10.55 17.81
N LYS A 81 -11.30 10.92 19.02
CA LYS A 81 -10.23 10.23 19.76
C LYS A 81 -10.76 8.93 20.38
N ARG A 82 -10.03 7.83 20.22
CA ARG A 82 -10.30 6.53 20.87
C ARG A 82 -8.99 5.80 21.21
N PRO A 83 -9.00 4.77 22.08
CA PRO A 83 -7.89 3.84 22.20
C PRO A 83 -7.58 3.18 20.84
N PRO A 84 -6.31 2.86 20.55
CA PRO A 84 -5.95 2.25 19.27
C PRO A 84 -6.63 0.91 19.09
N VAL A 85 -7.14 0.64 17.89
CA VAL A 85 -7.65 -0.70 17.55
C VAL A 85 -6.50 -1.66 17.30
N ILE A 86 -5.41 -1.17 16.70
CA ILE A 86 -4.14 -1.88 16.53
C ILE A 86 -2.99 -0.90 16.74
N GLU A 87 -1.95 -1.32 17.43
CA GLU A 87 -0.70 -0.57 17.50
C GLU A 87 0.10 -0.83 16.23
N THR A 88 -0.04 0.06 15.23
CA THR A 88 0.67 -0.08 13.95
C THR A 88 1.84 0.89 13.83
N PHE A 89 2.86 0.48 13.07
CA PHE A 89 3.95 1.33 12.62
C PHE A 89 3.96 1.56 11.11
N VAL A 90 3.01 0.96 10.39
CA VAL A 90 2.81 1.08 8.93
C VAL A 90 1.33 1.31 8.62
N GLY A 91 1.01 1.78 7.41
CA GLY A 91 -0.37 1.85 6.95
C GLY A 91 -1.00 0.46 6.84
N THR A 92 -2.30 0.37 7.10
CA THR A 92 -3.09 -0.84 6.86
C THR A 92 -4.59 -0.54 6.77
N ALA A 93 -5.32 -1.26 5.92
CA ALA A 93 -6.77 -1.40 6.03
C ALA A 93 -7.14 -2.49 7.05
N TYR A 94 -7.92 -2.13 8.07
CA TYR A 94 -8.17 -3.01 9.22
C TYR A 94 -9.68 -3.13 9.55
N PRO A 95 -10.17 -4.33 9.93
CA PRO A 95 -11.56 -4.52 10.30
C PRO A 95 -11.88 -3.89 11.66
N VAL A 96 -12.92 -3.05 11.72
CA VAL A 96 -13.43 -2.46 12.97
C VAL A 96 -14.92 -2.69 13.08
N GLY A 97 -15.32 -3.79 13.73
CA GLY A 97 -16.72 -4.17 13.85
C GLY A 97 -17.30 -4.65 12.53
N ASP A 98 -18.07 -3.80 11.83
CA ASP A 98 -18.81 -4.15 10.61
C ASP A 98 -18.28 -3.46 9.33
N HIS A 99 -17.16 -2.76 9.42
CA HIS A 99 -16.55 -2.04 8.31
C HIS A 99 -15.01 -2.11 8.37
N PHE A 100 -14.35 -1.68 7.30
CA PHE A 100 -12.91 -1.47 7.26
C PHE A 100 -12.58 -0.01 7.51
N GLU A 101 -11.51 0.23 8.27
CA GLU A 101 -10.93 1.55 8.48
C GLU A 101 -9.51 1.59 7.93
N VAL A 102 -9.08 2.75 7.44
CA VAL A 102 -7.68 3.02 7.11
C VAL A 102 -6.95 3.42 8.37
N ILE A 103 -5.95 2.65 8.79
CA ILE A 103 -5.16 2.92 9.99
C ILE A 103 -3.74 3.25 9.56
N VAL A 104 -3.29 4.46 9.86
CA VAL A 104 -1.93 4.93 9.58
C VAL A 104 -1.30 5.53 10.83
N PRO A 105 0.02 5.41 11.04
CA PRO A 105 0.70 6.20 12.06
C PRO A 105 0.73 7.69 11.66
N THR A 106 1.02 8.58 12.60
CA THR A 106 1.37 9.97 12.24
C THR A 106 2.62 10.02 11.35
N LEU A 107 2.76 11.09 10.55
CA LEU A 107 3.93 11.32 9.70
C LEU A 107 5.23 11.24 10.51
N GLU A 108 5.31 11.94 11.64
CA GLU A 108 6.47 11.95 12.52
C GLU A 108 6.87 10.54 12.99
N ARG A 109 5.89 9.69 13.30
CA ARG A 109 6.16 8.32 13.76
C ARG A 109 6.64 7.43 12.64
N PHE A 110 6.04 7.56 11.46
CA PHE A 110 6.47 6.81 10.29
C PHE A 110 7.90 7.21 9.89
N GLU A 111 8.18 8.51 9.81
CA GLU A 111 9.53 9.03 9.56
C GLU A 111 10.54 8.53 10.60
N SER A 112 10.16 8.55 11.88
CA SER A 112 11.01 8.03 12.96
C SER A 112 11.33 6.55 12.78
N LEU A 113 10.32 5.71 12.46
CA LEU A 113 10.55 4.30 12.16
C LEU A 113 11.50 4.14 10.97
N MET A 114 11.26 4.86 9.88
CA MET A 114 12.10 4.77 8.67
C MET A 114 13.54 5.19 8.94
N SER A 115 13.74 6.24 9.75
CA SER A 115 15.08 6.68 10.15
C SER A 115 15.82 5.62 10.98
N LEU A 116 15.10 4.85 11.81
CA LEU A 116 15.66 3.80 12.65
C LEU A 116 15.89 2.48 11.89
N ALA A 117 15.03 2.17 10.93
CA ALA A 117 15.12 0.98 10.09
C ALA A 117 16.19 1.10 8.98
N GLY A 118 16.81 2.27 8.82
CA GLY A 118 17.76 2.54 7.74
C GLY A 118 17.11 2.81 6.37
N GLY A 119 15.83 3.19 6.38
CA GLY A 119 14.93 3.15 5.23
C GLY A 119 14.45 1.72 5.02
N ALA A 120 13.16 1.45 5.21
CA ALA A 120 12.63 0.12 4.88
C ALA A 120 12.88 -0.15 3.38
N GLU A 121 13.67 -1.18 3.10
CA GLU A 121 13.87 -1.71 1.75
C GLU A 121 12.48 -1.97 1.16
N GLY A 122 12.16 -1.24 0.08
CA GLY A 122 10.93 -1.43 -0.69
C GLY A 122 9.98 -0.26 -0.83
N MET A 123 9.85 0.56 0.19
CA MET A 123 8.90 1.69 0.19
C MET A 123 9.58 3.05 -0.07
N MET A 124 10.91 3.07 -0.15
CA MET A 124 11.71 4.29 -0.33
C MET A 124 12.75 4.08 -1.43
N THR A 125 12.49 4.59 -2.62
CA THR A 125 13.57 4.98 -3.53
C THR A 125 13.43 6.46 -3.84
N GLY A 126 14.41 7.29 -3.42
CA GLY A 126 14.39 8.74 -3.66
C GLY A 126 14.56 9.60 -2.40
N SER A 127 14.02 10.83 -2.46
CA SER A 127 14.25 12.02 -1.62
C SER A 127 13.78 11.98 -0.15
N GLY A 128 13.40 10.81 0.38
CA GLY A 128 12.85 10.64 1.72
C GLY A 128 11.34 10.41 1.74
N TYR A 129 10.76 10.38 2.95
CA TYR A 129 9.32 10.25 3.20
C TYR A 129 8.81 11.57 3.79
N GLY A 130 7.76 12.14 3.21
CA GLY A 130 7.15 13.38 3.69
C GLY A 130 5.63 13.37 3.52
N ALA A 131 5.04 14.57 3.52
CA ALA A 131 3.58 14.73 3.44
C ALA A 131 2.98 14.17 2.15
N GLU A 132 3.68 14.29 1.01
CA GLU A 132 3.25 13.77 -0.29
C GLU A 132 3.19 12.24 -0.30
N GLU A 133 4.22 11.57 0.21
CA GLU A 133 4.22 10.11 0.40
C GLU A 133 3.12 9.68 1.37
N HIS A 134 2.90 10.44 2.44
CA HIS A 134 1.87 10.15 3.42
C HIS A 134 0.45 10.27 2.87
N LYS A 135 0.19 11.27 2.04
CA LYS A 135 -1.07 11.37 1.28
C LYS A 135 -1.22 10.19 0.32
N GLY A 136 -0.15 9.78 -0.36
CA GLY A 136 -0.14 8.57 -1.19
C GLY A 136 -0.54 7.32 -0.39
N MET A 137 0.06 7.11 0.78
CA MET A 137 -0.27 5.98 1.67
C MET A 137 -1.74 5.98 2.09
N LEU A 138 -2.32 7.13 2.43
CA LEU A 138 -3.76 7.21 2.75
C LEU A 138 -4.62 6.68 1.61
N TRP A 139 -4.30 7.04 0.37
CA TRP A 139 -5.00 6.58 -0.82
C TRP A 139 -4.74 5.10 -1.11
N HIS A 140 -3.52 4.61 -0.87
CA HIS A 140 -3.15 3.19 -0.97
C HIS A 140 -4.03 2.33 -0.05
N GLU A 141 -4.06 2.66 1.24
CA GLU A 141 -4.80 1.90 2.24
C GLU A 141 -6.31 2.04 2.06
N ALA A 142 -6.79 3.21 1.63
CA ALA A 142 -8.19 3.37 1.26
C ALA A 142 -8.56 2.48 0.06
N PHE A 143 -7.64 2.27 -0.88
CA PHE A 143 -7.87 1.36 -1.99
C PHE A 143 -7.98 -0.10 -1.52
N HIS A 144 -7.19 -0.52 -0.54
CA HIS A 144 -7.40 -1.82 0.11
C HIS A 144 -8.75 -1.92 0.81
N ALA A 145 -9.17 -0.89 1.55
CA ALA A 145 -10.49 -0.87 2.16
C ALA A 145 -11.60 -1.00 1.10
N TYR A 146 -11.44 -0.34 -0.04
CA TYR A 146 -12.33 -0.44 -1.20
C TYR A 146 -12.35 -1.83 -1.84
N GLN A 147 -11.19 -2.43 -2.05
CA GLN A 147 -11.04 -3.81 -2.53
C GLN A 147 -11.79 -4.80 -1.62
N LEU A 148 -11.51 -4.75 -0.31
CA LEU A 148 -12.06 -5.66 0.68
C LEU A 148 -13.58 -5.47 0.90
N THR A 149 -14.07 -4.23 0.78
CA THR A 149 -15.49 -3.93 0.95
C THR A 149 -16.33 -4.48 -0.20
N ASN A 150 -15.84 -4.31 -1.43
CA ASN A 150 -16.67 -4.47 -2.62
C ASN A 150 -16.44 -5.78 -3.36
N PHE A 151 -15.23 -6.35 -3.33
CA PHE A 151 -14.84 -7.42 -4.24
C PHE A 151 -14.45 -8.71 -3.54
N ALA A 152 -14.55 -9.81 -4.29
CA ALA A 152 -13.92 -11.07 -3.93
C ALA A 152 -12.62 -11.16 -4.71
N ILE A 153 -11.48 -10.93 -4.06
CA ILE A 153 -10.18 -10.95 -4.72
C ILE A 153 -9.85 -12.40 -5.07
N LEU A 154 -9.68 -12.69 -6.36
CA LEU A 154 -9.57 -14.06 -6.89
C LEU A 154 -10.66 -15.02 -6.34
N GLY A 155 -11.88 -14.52 -6.16
CA GLY A 155 -13.02 -15.32 -5.67
C GLY A 155 -13.08 -15.49 -4.14
N GLU A 156 -12.12 -14.96 -3.39
CA GLU A 156 -12.16 -14.94 -1.93
C GLU A 156 -12.69 -13.59 -1.43
N LYS A 157 -13.81 -13.63 -0.72
CA LYS A 157 -14.36 -12.47 -0.02
C LYS A 157 -14.15 -12.67 1.47
N VAL A 158 -13.48 -11.71 2.11
CA VAL A 158 -13.29 -11.70 3.55
C VAL A 158 -14.10 -10.55 4.13
N THR A 159 -15.10 -10.86 4.94
CA THR A 159 -15.86 -9.83 5.66
C THR A 159 -15.03 -9.26 6.82
N PRO A 160 -15.31 -8.03 7.30
CA PRO A 160 -14.62 -7.48 8.47
C PRO A 160 -14.64 -8.42 9.67
N LYS A 161 -15.78 -9.09 9.90
CA LYS A 161 -15.96 -10.04 10.99
C LYS A 161 -15.09 -11.29 10.84
N GLU A 162 -15.00 -11.85 9.64
CA GLU A 162 -14.14 -13.01 9.37
C GLU A 162 -12.66 -12.66 9.53
N MET A 163 -12.23 -11.49 9.01
CA MET A 163 -10.85 -11.03 9.19
C MET A 163 -10.53 -10.79 10.66
N GLN A 164 -11.45 -10.20 11.42
CA GLN A 164 -11.27 -9.99 12.86
C GLN A 164 -11.17 -11.32 13.62
N GLU A 165 -12.03 -12.29 13.32
CA GLU A 165 -11.98 -13.63 13.92
C GLU A 165 -10.68 -14.38 13.57
N GLU A 166 -10.16 -14.21 12.36
CA GLU A 166 -8.88 -14.78 11.94
C GLU A 166 -7.71 -14.16 12.72
N LEU A 167 -7.68 -12.83 12.84
CA LEU A 167 -6.65 -12.09 13.58
C LEU A 167 -6.67 -12.42 15.08
N GLU A 168 -7.84 -12.45 15.71
CA GLU A 168 -8.00 -12.85 17.12
C GLU A 168 -7.68 -14.35 17.33
N GLY A 169 -8.03 -15.21 16.36
CA GLY A 169 -7.79 -16.65 16.42
C GLY A 169 -6.36 -17.08 16.08
N ALA A 170 -5.55 -16.17 15.53
CA ALA A 170 -4.11 -16.36 15.30
C ALA A 170 -3.27 -16.11 16.57
N GLU A 171 -3.80 -15.35 17.54
CA GLU A 171 -3.17 -15.17 18.85
C GLU A 171 -3.15 -16.50 19.64
N GLY A 172 -2.05 -17.25 19.53
CA GLY A 172 -1.78 -18.44 20.35
C GLY A 172 -1.86 -19.80 19.64
N LYS A 173 -1.92 -19.84 18.30
CA LYS A 173 -1.69 -21.08 17.54
C LYS A 173 -0.18 -21.26 17.30
N GLU A 174 0.35 -22.47 17.52
CA GLU A 174 1.68 -22.83 17.02
C GLU A 174 1.65 -22.78 15.49
N GLU A 175 2.55 -21.99 14.89
CA GLU A 175 2.76 -21.87 13.44
C GLU A 175 3.15 -23.24 12.85
N SER A 176 2.16 -24.05 12.45
CA SER A 176 2.41 -25.29 11.70
C SER A 176 2.37 -25.08 10.19
N GLU A 177 1.98 -23.90 9.72
CA GLU A 177 1.96 -23.52 8.31
C GLU A 177 2.89 -22.31 8.10
N ILE A 178 3.82 -22.47 7.16
CA ILE A 178 4.73 -21.42 6.69
C ILE A 178 3.87 -20.26 6.15
N SER A 179 4.05 -19.05 6.70
CA SER A 179 3.30 -17.86 6.26
C SER A 179 3.48 -17.59 4.76
N GLN A 180 2.54 -16.90 4.11
CA GLN A 180 2.66 -16.57 2.68
C GLN A 180 3.96 -15.79 2.37
N GLU A 181 4.38 -14.91 3.28
CA GLU A 181 5.66 -14.19 3.18
C GLU A 181 6.85 -15.17 3.18
N GLU A 182 6.86 -16.13 4.10
CA GLU A 182 7.90 -17.14 4.19
C GLU A 182 7.86 -18.13 3.01
N GLN A 183 6.69 -18.38 2.43
CA GLN A 183 6.54 -19.11 1.18
C GLN A 183 7.19 -18.34 0.01
N PHE A 184 6.96 -17.03 -0.13
CA PHE A 184 7.64 -16.25 -1.18
C PHE A 184 9.16 -16.25 -0.99
N VAL A 185 9.64 -16.13 0.25
CA VAL A 185 11.07 -16.19 0.53
C VAL A 185 11.65 -17.54 0.12
N THR A 186 11.04 -18.64 0.54
CA THR A 186 11.55 -19.99 0.31
C THR A 186 11.46 -20.40 -1.16
N TRP A 187 10.31 -20.15 -1.80
CA TRP A 187 10.01 -20.71 -3.12
C TRP A 187 10.33 -19.77 -4.28
N VAL A 188 10.51 -18.47 -4.01
CA VAL A 188 10.85 -17.49 -5.05
C VAL A 188 12.23 -16.87 -4.78
N ASP A 189 12.43 -16.26 -3.61
CA ASP A 189 13.68 -15.51 -3.35
C ASP A 189 14.91 -16.42 -3.23
N GLN A 190 14.74 -17.59 -2.61
CA GLN A 190 15.78 -18.59 -2.41
C GLN A 190 15.89 -19.60 -3.56
N ALA A 191 15.00 -19.55 -4.56
CA ALA A 191 15.04 -20.38 -5.75
C ALA A 191 15.71 -19.61 -6.92
N PRO A 192 17.02 -19.79 -7.20
CA PRO A 192 17.76 -18.90 -8.09
C PRO A 192 17.21 -18.86 -9.52
N ASP A 193 16.72 -20.00 -10.01
CA ASP A 193 16.17 -20.11 -11.36
C ASP A 193 14.83 -19.37 -11.49
N ILE A 194 13.93 -19.53 -10.52
CA ILE A 194 12.63 -18.81 -10.47
C ILE A 194 12.88 -17.31 -10.32
N ARG A 195 13.75 -16.92 -9.40
CA ARG A 195 14.16 -15.52 -9.19
C ARG A 195 14.75 -14.90 -10.46
N SER A 196 15.60 -15.64 -11.18
CA SER A 196 16.20 -15.16 -12.43
C SER A 196 15.16 -14.93 -13.52
N LYS A 197 14.18 -15.85 -13.66
CA LYS A 197 13.07 -15.71 -14.61
C LYS A 197 12.18 -14.51 -14.27
N LEU A 198 11.83 -14.33 -12.99
CA LEU A 198 11.05 -13.19 -12.53
C LEU A 198 11.77 -11.86 -12.79
N LYS A 199 13.09 -11.79 -12.58
CA LYS A 199 13.88 -10.60 -12.96
C LYS A 199 13.77 -10.28 -14.46
N GLN A 200 13.83 -11.29 -15.32
CA GLN A 200 13.68 -11.07 -16.77
C GLN A 200 12.28 -10.56 -17.13
N GLU A 201 11.25 -11.08 -16.47
CA GLU A 201 9.87 -10.59 -16.60
C GLU A 201 9.74 -9.12 -16.16
N MET A 202 10.32 -8.75 -15.01
CA MET A 202 10.32 -7.36 -14.52
C MET A 202 11.02 -6.40 -15.48
N GLU A 203 12.14 -6.80 -16.10
CA GLU A 203 12.83 -5.99 -17.10
C GLU A 203 11.99 -5.81 -18.38
N LEU A 204 11.24 -6.83 -18.80
CA LEU A 204 10.33 -6.71 -19.95
C LEU A 204 9.18 -5.74 -19.64
N LEU A 205 8.58 -5.84 -18.45
CA LEU A 205 7.54 -4.90 -18.01
C LEU A 205 8.08 -3.46 -17.94
N LYS A 206 9.26 -3.26 -17.35
CA LYS A 206 9.93 -1.96 -17.30
C LYS A 206 10.17 -1.40 -18.70
N LYS A 207 10.74 -2.19 -19.61
CA LYS A 207 10.99 -1.79 -21.00
C LYS A 207 9.70 -1.34 -21.70
N THR A 208 8.60 -2.08 -21.51
CA THR A 208 7.30 -1.72 -22.06
C THR A 208 6.80 -0.38 -21.52
N VAL A 209 6.86 -0.19 -20.20
CA VAL A 209 6.45 1.08 -19.57
C VAL A 209 7.32 2.25 -20.05
N GLU A 210 8.63 2.08 -20.17
CA GLU A 210 9.53 3.12 -20.71
C GLU A 210 9.19 3.52 -22.15
N LEU A 211 8.83 2.55 -23.01
CA LEU A 211 8.37 2.84 -24.37
C LEU A 211 7.08 3.66 -24.38
N ILE A 212 6.11 3.27 -23.55
CA ILE A 212 4.83 3.98 -23.40
C ILE A 212 5.05 5.41 -22.92
N GLN A 213 5.88 5.61 -21.90
CA GLN A 213 6.14 6.92 -21.31
C GLN A 213 6.88 7.88 -22.25
N ASN A 214 7.67 7.35 -23.17
CA ASN A 214 8.32 8.16 -24.21
C ASN A 214 7.36 8.60 -25.34
N GLN A 215 6.07 8.25 -25.25
CA GLN A 215 4.98 8.65 -26.16
C GLN A 215 5.23 8.31 -27.63
N ASP A 216 6.01 7.27 -27.90
CA ASP A 216 6.20 6.78 -29.25
C ASP A 216 5.00 5.90 -29.65
N ILE A 217 3.91 6.53 -30.09
CA ILE A 217 2.68 5.85 -30.54
C ILE A 217 2.97 4.89 -31.72
N SER A 218 4.08 5.08 -32.45
CA SER A 218 4.52 4.15 -33.50
C SER A 218 5.10 2.84 -32.94
N ALA A 219 5.29 2.74 -31.62
CA ALA A 219 5.80 1.56 -30.94
C ALA A 219 4.73 0.55 -30.53
N ILE A 220 3.45 0.70 -30.90
CA ILE A 220 2.39 -0.26 -30.53
C ILE A 220 2.74 -1.71 -30.90
N ASP A 221 3.33 -1.92 -32.09
CA ASP A 221 3.78 -3.24 -32.53
C ASP A 221 4.93 -3.79 -31.66
N GLU A 222 5.85 -2.91 -31.24
CA GLU A 222 6.95 -3.27 -30.35
C GLU A 222 6.45 -3.55 -28.92
N VAL A 223 5.48 -2.78 -28.43
CA VAL A 223 4.79 -3.01 -27.15
C VAL A 223 4.10 -4.38 -27.18
N HIS A 224 3.30 -4.67 -28.20
CA HIS A 224 2.65 -5.99 -28.35
C HIS A 224 3.68 -7.12 -28.40
N ARG A 225 4.77 -6.95 -29.16
CA ARG A 225 5.85 -7.95 -29.24
C ARG A 225 6.49 -8.24 -27.89
N ILE A 226 6.81 -7.20 -27.11
CA ILE A 226 7.43 -7.36 -25.78
C ILE A 226 6.45 -8.01 -24.81
N ILE A 227 5.16 -7.64 -24.84
CA ILE A 227 4.17 -8.23 -23.95
C ILE A 227 3.92 -9.70 -24.29
N LEU A 228 3.88 -10.08 -25.56
CA LEU A 228 3.80 -11.50 -25.94
C LEU A 228 5.01 -12.30 -25.45
N GLU A 229 6.22 -11.71 -25.52
CA GLU A 229 7.42 -12.32 -24.95
C GLU A 229 7.32 -12.46 -23.42
N TYR A 230 6.81 -11.42 -22.74
CA TYR A 230 6.55 -11.44 -21.31
C TYR A 230 5.55 -12.55 -20.93
N SER A 231 4.39 -12.62 -21.58
CA SER A 231 3.34 -13.61 -21.32
C SER A 231 3.85 -15.05 -21.51
N GLU A 232 4.65 -15.31 -22.54
CA GLU A 232 5.26 -16.64 -22.73
C GLU A 232 6.23 -17.00 -21.60
N ARG A 233 7.13 -16.08 -21.23
CA ARG A 233 8.10 -16.32 -20.13
C ARG A 233 7.40 -16.52 -18.80
N ARG A 234 6.38 -15.73 -18.52
CA ARG A 234 5.56 -15.86 -17.32
C ARG A 234 4.82 -17.18 -17.28
N ARG A 235 4.16 -17.60 -18.36
CA ARG A 235 3.51 -18.93 -18.43
C ARG A 235 4.52 -20.05 -18.18
N GLN A 236 5.72 -19.96 -18.75
CA GLN A 236 6.78 -20.92 -18.49
C GLN A 236 7.16 -20.96 -17.00
N ARG A 237 7.47 -19.80 -16.37
CA ARG A 237 7.84 -19.74 -14.94
C ARG A 237 6.70 -20.25 -14.05
N MET A 238 5.47 -19.82 -14.30
CA MET A 238 4.29 -20.22 -13.53
C MET A 238 4.04 -21.73 -13.60
N SER A 239 4.34 -22.38 -14.74
CA SER A 239 4.22 -23.83 -14.87
C SER A 239 5.19 -24.63 -13.98
N GLU A 240 6.24 -23.99 -13.47
CA GLU A 240 7.22 -24.58 -12.56
C GLU A 240 6.87 -24.36 -11.08
N MET A 241 5.82 -23.60 -10.80
CA MET A 241 5.36 -23.26 -9.45
C MET A 241 4.16 -24.12 -9.04
N SER A 242 3.90 -24.24 -7.73
CA SER A 242 2.65 -24.84 -7.25
C SER A 242 1.47 -23.91 -7.55
N GLU A 243 0.26 -24.47 -7.63
CA GLU A 243 -0.98 -23.70 -7.83
C GLU A 243 -1.17 -22.64 -6.74
N ALA A 244 -1.06 -23.04 -5.47
CA ALA A 244 -1.15 -22.12 -4.34
C ALA A 244 -0.16 -20.94 -4.43
N LEU A 245 1.08 -21.18 -4.89
CA LEU A 245 2.08 -20.12 -5.03
C LEU A 245 1.78 -19.20 -6.21
N ARG A 246 1.27 -19.74 -7.33
CA ARG A 246 0.80 -18.93 -8.47
C ARG A 246 -0.34 -18.02 -8.05
N ASP A 247 -1.34 -18.58 -7.37
CA ASP A 247 -2.52 -17.83 -6.94
C ASP A 247 -2.15 -16.77 -5.91
N ALA A 248 -1.22 -17.08 -5.00
CA ALA A 248 -0.66 -16.11 -4.06
C ALA A 248 0.04 -14.93 -4.77
N GLU A 249 0.87 -15.22 -5.78
CA GLU A 249 1.53 -14.17 -6.58
C GLU A 249 0.51 -13.31 -7.33
N ILE A 250 -0.43 -13.93 -8.06
CA ILE A 250 -1.46 -13.20 -8.83
C ILE A 250 -2.31 -12.34 -7.89
N ARG A 251 -2.71 -12.88 -6.73
CA ARG A 251 -3.46 -12.16 -5.71
C ARG A 251 -2.69 -10.93 -5.24
N CYS A 252 -1.42 -11.11 -4.89
CA CYS A 252 -0.57 -10.03 -4.41
C CYS A 252 -0.38 -8.94 -5.47
N GLU A 253 -0.20 -9.30 -6.75
CA GLU A 253 -0.12 -8.31 -7.83
C GLU A 253 -1.43 -7.55 -8.04
N VAL A 254 -2.58 -8.24 -7.93
CA VAL A 254 -3.90 -7.60 -8.03
C VAL A 254 -4.12 -6.68 -6.84
N THR A 255 -3.89 -7.11 -5.60
CA THR A 255 -4.15 -6.31 -4.40
C THR A 255 -3.17 -5.16 -4.27
N GLU A 256 -1.89 -5.48 -4.17
CA GLU A 256 -0.82 -4.52 -3.88
C GLU A 256 -0.47 -3.70 -5.11
N GLY A 257 -0.45 -4.30 -6.30
CA GLY A 257 -0.08 -3.58 -7.52
C GLY A 257 -1.09 -2.52 -7.94
N THR A 258 -2.39 -2.76 -7.76
CA THR A 258 -3.42 -1.76 -8.06
C THR A 258 -3.50 -0.67 -6.98
N ALA A 259 -3.28 -1.01 -5.70
CA ALA A 259 -3.16 -0.01 -4.63
C ALA A 259 -1.91 0.87 -4.82
N TYR A 260 -0.78 0.26 -5.16
CA TYR A 260 0.47 0.97 -5.48
C TYR A 260 0.35 1.83 -6.74
N TYR A 261 -0.45 1.40 -7.73
CA TYR A 261 -0.82 2.24 -8.86
C TYR A 261 -1.58 3.50 -8.44
N VAL A 262 -2.60 3.38 -7.58
CA VAL A 262 -3.37 4.52 -7.08
C VAL A 262 -2.46 5.47 -6.30
N GLU A 263 -1.65 4.95 -5.38
CA GLU A 263 -0.64 5.70 -4.64
C GLU A 263 0.28 6.49 -5.58
N ALA A 264 0.87 5.82 -6.57
CA ALA A 264 1.81 6.41 -7.49
C ALA A 264 1.18 7.53 -8.33
N LYS A 265 -0.06 7.33 -8.80
CA LYS A 265 -0.79 8.35 -9.58
C LYS A 265 -1.13 9.56 -8.72
N VAL A 266 -1.62 9.34 -7.50
CA VAL A 266 -1.89 10.41 -6.52
C VAL A 266 -0.61 11.19 -6.24
N TYR A 267 0.51 10.51 -6.00
CA TYR A 267 1.81 11.14 -5.80
C TYR A 267 2.18 12.03 -7.00
N GLY A 268 2.10 11.50 -8.21
CA GLY A 268 2.40 12.26 -9.43
C GLY A 268 1.48 13.46 -9.68
N MET A 269 0.23 13.42 -9.22
CA MET A 269 -0.68 14.57 -9.25
C MET A 269 -0.20 15.71 -8.34
N MET A 270 0.51 15.41 -7.25
CA MET A 270 1.01 16.40 -6.29
C MET A 270 2.41 16.92 -6.63
N THR A 271 3.31 16.05 -7.09
CA THR A 271 4.74 16.35 -7.22
C THR A 271 5.17 16.69 -8.64
N GLY A 272 4.45 16.19 -9.65
CA GLY A 272 4.82 16.35 -11.05
C GLY A 272 5.58 15.15 -11.62
N GLN A 273 5.96 15.25 -12.89
CA GLN A 273 6.42 14.11 -13.68
C GLN A 273 7.84 13.63 -13.33
N GLU A 274 8.74 14.53 -12.94
CA GLU A 274 10.14 14.14 -12.70
C GLU A 274 10.28 13.39 -11.38
N GLU A 275 9.68 13.92 -10.31
CA GLU A 275 9.61 13.31 -8.98
C GLU A 275 8.86 11.97 -9.03
N TYR A 276 7.74 11.91 -9.76
CA TYR A 276 7.01 10.66 -10.00
C TYR A 276 7.89 9.60 -10.69
N LYS A 277 8.62 9.98 -11.75
CA LYS A 277 9.51 9.06 -12.48
C LYS A 277 10.65 8.55 -11.60
N GLU A 278 11.32 9.46 -10.88
CA GLU A 278 12.42 9.11 -9.97
C GLU A 278 11.95 8.10 -8.93
N ARG A 279 10.77 8.32 -8.36
CA ARG A 279 10.24 7.51 -7.27
C ARG A 279 9.67 6.17 -7.71
N TYR A 280 8.83 6.16 -8.74
CA TYR A 280 8.04 4.97 -9.08
C TYR A 280 8.51 4.24 -10.35
N LEU A 281 9.14 4.94 -11.30
CA LEU A 281 9.47 4.35 -12.61
C LEU A 281 10.93 3.90 -12.72
N TYR A 282 11.88 4.64 -12.13
CA TYR A 282 13.31 4.33 -12.26
C TYR A 282 13.66 2.91 -11.79
N ASN A 283 13.08 2.49 -10.66
CA ASN A 283 13.32 1.20 -10.02
C ASN A 283 12.26 0.13 -10.33
N LEU A 284 11.42 0.35 -11.34
CA LEU A 284 10.32 -0.57 -11.66
C LEU A 284 10.79 -2.00 -11.96
N GLY A 285 11.95 -2.15 -12.60
CA GLY A 285 12.58 -3.45 -12.91
C GLY A 285 13.45 -4.02 -11.77
N THR A 286 13.65 -3.26 -10.69
CA THR A 286 14.54 -3.68 -9.61
C THR A 286 13.89 -4.78 -8.78
N TYR A 287 14.58 -5.91 -8.65
CA TYR A 287 14.15 -7.02 -7.81
C TYR A 287 14.33 -6.72 -6.33
N GLU A 288 13.35 -7.14 -5.54
CA GLU A 288 13.35 -7.05 -4.09
C GLU A 288 12.84 -8.35 -3.47
N GLY A 289 13.36 -8.70 -2.30
CA GLY A 289 12.86 -9.86 -1.54
C GLY A 289 11.46 -9.62 -0.98
N GLY A 290 10.78 -10.69 -0.58
CA GLY A 290 9.42 -10.60 -0.03
C GLY A 290 8.40 -10.13 -1.05
N ARG A 291 7.32 -9.47 -0.60
CA ARG A 291 6.23 -9.04 -1.49
C ARG A 291 6.53 -7.84 -2.40
N GLY A 292 7.54 -7.01 -2.10
CA GLY A 292 7.79 -5.74 -2.80
C GLY A 292 7.93 -5.85 -4.33
N LYS A 293 8.43 -6.98 -4.84
CA LYS A 293 8.49 -7.26 -6.28
C LYS A 293 7.11 -7.30 -6.97
N TYR A 294 6.06 -7.74 -6.26
CA TYR A 294 4.70 -7.86 -6.80
C TYR A 294 3.94 -6.53 -6.83
N TYR A 295 4.28 -5.60 -5.94
CA TYR A 295 3.82 -4.21 -6.02
C TYR A 295 4.27 -3.60 -7.36
N ARG A 296 5.56 -3.79 -7.70
CA ARG A 296 6.15 -3.26 -8.94
C ARG A 296 5.62 -3.93 -10.19
N THR A 297 5.51 -5.26 -10.21
CA THR A 297 4.97 -5.96 -11.40
C THR A 297 3.50 -5.64 -11.61
N GLY A 298 2.66 -5.65 -10.57
CA GLY A 298 1.25 -5.28 -10.68
C GLY A 298 1.05 -3.81 -11.09
N PHE A 299 1.84 -2.88 -10.53
CA PHE A 299 1.83 -1.48 -10.96
C PHE A 299 2.23 -1.32 -12.43
N ALA A 300 3.30 -1.99 -12.89
CA ALA A 300 3.71 -1.96 -14.28
C ALA A 300 2.61 -2.44 -15.22
N LYS A 301 1.89 -3.52 -14.84
CA LYS A 301 0.73 -4.03 -15.59
C LYS A 301 -0.40 -3.01 -15.67
N CYS A 302 -0.71 -2.31 -14.58
CA CYS A 302 -1.71 -1.24 -14.60
C CYS A 302 -1.34 -0.11 -15.58
N LEU A 303 -0.06 0.29 -15.63
CA LEU A 303 0.43 1.29 -16.59
C LEU A 303 0.38 0.81 -18.04
N ILE A 304 0.62 -0.49 -18.27
CA ILE A 304 0.48 -1.10 -19.59
C ILE A 304 -0.99 -1.14 -20.01
N LEU A 305 -1.88 -1.50 -19.09
CA LEU A 305 -3.34 -1.51 -19.33
C LEU A 305 -3.86 -0.10 -19.61
N ASP A 306 -3.38 0.95 -18.93
CA ASP A 306 -3.72 2.34 -19.25
C ASP A 306 -3.43 2.69 -20.72
N PHE A 307 -2.40 2.07 -21.31
CA PHE A 307 -2.03 2.28 -22.71
C PHE A 307 -2.83 1.39 -23.67
N LEU A 308 -3.00 0.11 -23.36
CA LEU A 308 -3.69 -0.86 -24.23
C LEU A 308 -5.21 -0.67 -24.24
N CYS A 309 -5.80 -0.40 -23.08
CA CYS A 309 -7.23 -0.16 -22.91
C CYS A 309 -7.46 0.88 -21.81
N PRO A 310 -7.51 2.18 -22.13
CA PRO A 310 -7.60 3.26 -21.14
C PRO A 310 -8.72 3.09 -20.10
N ASP A 311 -9.85 2.51 -20.51
CA ASP A 311 -11.07 2.36 -19.72
C ASP A 311 -11.14 1.01 -18.97
N TRP A 312 -10.04 0.24 -18.91
CA TRP A 312 -10.00 -1.10 -18.29
C TRP A 312 -10.51 -1.12 -16.84
N LYS A 313 -10.37 0.00 -16.11
CA LYS A 313 -10.70 0.13 -14.68
C LYS A 313 -12.19 0.18 -14.42
N GLU A 314 -12.99 0.63 -15.40
CA GLU A 314 -14.46 0.73 -15.28
C GLU A 314 -15.13 -0.65 -15.19
N THR A 315 -14.47 -1.68 -15.72
CA THR A 315 -15.03 -3.04 -15.82
C THR A 315 -14.12 -4.10 -15.22
N PHE A 316 -13.06 -3.68 -14.51
CA PHE A 316 -12.08 -4.61 -13.95
C PHE A 316 -12.71 -5.52 -12.89
N ASP A 317 -12.68 -6.82 -13.15
CA ASP A 317 -13.07 -7.84 -12.19
C ASP A 317 -11.85 -8.28 -11.36
N PHE A 318 -11.83 -7.91 -10.09
CA PHE A 318 -10.79 -8.30 -9.14
C PHE A 318 -10.75 -9.82 -8.85
N SER A 319 -11.70 -10.61 -9.36
CA SER A 319 -11.61 -12.07 -9.37
C SER A 319 -10.60 -12.61 -10.40
N THR A 320 -10.11 -11.74 -11.29
CA THR A 320 -9.22 -12.07 -12.41
C THR A 320 -7.82 -11.44 -12.22
N GLY A 321 -6.78 -12.10 -12.71
CA GLY A 321 -5.42 -11.56 -12.72
C GLY A 321 -5.20 -10.46 -13.77
N LEU A 322 -4.33 -9.49 -13.49
CA LEU A 322 -4.00 -8.40 -14.43
C LEU A 322 -3.45 -8.93 -15.78
N ASP A 323 -2.72 -10.04 -15.78
CA ASP A 323 -2.20 -10.65 -17.01
C ASP A 323 -3.32 -11.15 -17.93
N GLU A 324 -4.36 -11.76 -17.35
CA GLU A 324 -5.49 -12.28 -18.14
C GLU A 324 -6.23 -11.12 -18.82
N VAL A 325 -6.33 -9.96 -18.17
CA VAL A 325 -6.88 -8.75 -18.78
C VAL A 325 -5.99 -8.25 -19.92
N ILE A 326 -4.67 -8.20 -19.71
CA ILE A 326 -3.72 -7.82 -20.76
C ILE A 326 -3.81 -8.76 -21.97
N GLU A 327 -3.88 -10.07 -21.73
CA GLU A 327 -3.95 -11.11 -22.76
C GLU A 327 -5.23 -10.99 -23.59
N LYS A 328 -6.41 -10.81 -22.96
CA LYS A 328 -7.69 -10.59 -23.66
C LYS A 328 -7.60 -9.42 -24.66
N TYR A 329 -6.98 -8.31 -24.27
CA TYR A 329 -6.82 -7.16 -25.16
C TYR A 329 -5.84 -7.42 -26.30
N ILE A 330 -4.74 -8.15 -26.06
CA ILE A 330 -3.76 -8.47 -27.10
C ILE A 330 -4.31 -9.49 -28.11
N GLU A 331 -5.14 -10.42 -27.66
CA GLU A 331 -5.76 -11.45 -28.50
C GLU A 331 -6.98 -10.92 -29.29
N GLY A 332 -7.43 -9.69 -29.00
CA GLY A 332 -8.56 -9.05 -29.69
C GLY A 332 -9.93 -9.53 -29.20
N GLU A 333 -9.98 -10.13 -28.01
CA GLU A 333 -11.22 -10.53 -27.33
C GLU A 333 -11.71 -9.38 -26.46
N SER A 334 -12.23 -8.31 -27.08
CA SER A 334 -12.91 -7.20 -26.39
C SER A 334 -14.42 -7.25 -26.58
#